data_AF-C9ZGX0-F1
#
_entry.id   AF-C9ZGX0-F1
#
_cell.length_a   1.000
_cell.length_b   1.000
_cell.length_c   1.000
_cell.angle_alpha   90.00
_cell.angle_beta   90.00
_cell.angle_gamma   90.00
#
_symmetry.space_group_name_H-M   'P 1'
#
loop_
_entity.id
_entity.type
_entity.pdbx_description
1 polymer ?
#
loop_
_entity_poly.entity_id
_entity_poly.type
_entity_poly.pdbx_seq_one_letter_code
_entity_poly.pdbx_strand_id
1 'polypeptide(L)'
;MPRALPVTAVPEDCVAWSGDKLQAWARTRPPVWVPARTRPLHLLAVVPGGLVVGFWLANFAEVPAALAVLVPLQLVWTLVRPEVVRVSAPLLMLLLAWNGETHDVPTLLGLIALTFTWAAAEIRLSKGRLQRQWALAAAAGATATVPDGAGPVRRGRFLTWFGLVLALLGAGLLALASGREALTDRGAVTLVGWFVVGWGLTSLLSGRLGRRRAAALRGTPVPVLRVLVRDGADGDAEVFAADDVQALRPLFTVATEEWYDDGDEEPDESEGAEESEGSEERVGREARDELLDAIDDVDDDDDEPGVLREAVLYGPPHDGAEIVIVSAAERPAAPERPDGPQEPPDLRKPDERDGGDAATGGSAAELVVESSSGPVRPLTERAVRRRAAAQRAGERRHAVHEELRAEAATRGLERLREEPRPVRRWRAGWADWTTALLTAVVVAAVGLYPDGTARYVVGGPVGLVGVLTLPHLLVWRIRADRAGLWLSGWRRTRHIAWDDLAAVRCAGSVLTVDSREESFTSWSVRSERWRRLERALRVVHPYERTAAELTAMWREPALRPDGEYRRRGTPLWPLGLVLAVAWAAVLVLVP
;
A
#
# COMPACT_ATOMS: atom_id res chain seq x y z
N MET A 1 20.00 -21.50 -2.81
CA MET A 1 19.69 -22.32 -1.62
C MET A 1 18.99 -21.43 -0.62
N PRO A 2 18.04 -21.93 0.19
CA PRO A 2 17.39 -21.12 1.20
C PRO A 2 18.42 -20.62 2.22
N ARG A 3 18.26 -19.39 2.70
CA ARG A 3 19.10 -18.85 3.77
C ARG A 3 18.73 -19.54 5.08
N ALA A 4 19.71 -20.18 5.71
CA ALA A 4 19.49 -20.96 6.91
C ALA A 4 19.16 -20.07 8.11
N LEU A 5 18.24 -20.54 8.95
CA LEU A 5 17.93 -19.90 10.21
C LEU A 5 18.97 -20.36 11.25
N PRO A 6 19.48 -19.45 12.12
CA PRO A 6 20.36 -19.85 13.22
C PRO A 6 19.73 -20.95 14.07
N VAL A 7 20.49 -21.97 14.43
CA VAL A 7 19.98 -23.13 15.20
C VAL A 7 19.39 -22.70 16.55
N THR A 8 19.92 -21.62 17.14
CA THR A 8 19.42 -21.02 18.39
C THR A 8 18.02 -20.42 18.26
N ALA A 9 17.60 -20.04 17.06
CA ALA A 9 16.28 -19.47 16.80
C ALA A 9 15.22 -20.55 16.48
N VAL A 10 15.63 -21.81 16.32
CA VAL A 10 14.71 -22.93 16.11
C VAL A 10 14.36 -23.53 17.48
N PRO A 11 13.09 -23.47 17.93
CA PRO A 11 12.69 -24.11 19.18
C PRO A 11 13.01 -25.61 19.18
N GLU A 12 13.33 -26.15 20.35
CA GLU A 12 13.46 -27.58 20.56
C GLU A 12 12.17 -28.29 20.10
N ASP A 13 12.31 -29.44 19.45
CA ASP A 13 11.23 -30.22 18.85
C ASP A 13 10.46 -29.58 17.67
N CYS A 14 10.92 -28.44 17.13
CA CYS A 14 10.25 -27.83 15.98
C CYS A 14 10.27 -28.76 14.75
N VAL A 15 9.09 -29.18 14.32
CA VAL A 15 8.94 -30.13 13.21
C VAL A 15 8.89 -29.40 11.86
N ALA A 16 9.67 -29.91 10.90
CA ALA A 16 9.60 -29.48 9.51
C ALA A 16 8.21 -29.75 8.91
N TRP A 17 7.57 -28.70 8.40
CA TRP A 17 6.28 -28.84 7.73
C TRP A 17 6.48 -29.33 6.29
N SER A 18 6.45 -30.65 6.13
CA SER A 18 6.62 -31.35 4.84
C SER A 18 5.50 -31.06 3.83
N GLY A 19 5.81 -31.19 2.54
CA GLY A 19 4.86 -31.09 1.42
C GLY A 19 3.63 -32.00 1.52
N ASP A 20 3.76 -33.19 2.14
CA ASP A 20 2.63 -34.13 2.30
C ASP A 20 1.61 -33.65 3.34
N LYS A 21 2.07 -33.31 4.55
CA LYS A 21 1.24 -32.67 5.60
C LYS A 21 0.60 -31.39 5.08
N LEU A 22 1.35 -30.62 4.29
CA LEU A 22 0.82 -29.46 3.60
C LEU A 22 -0.32 -29.86 2.65
N GLN A 23 -0.14 -30.87 1.81
CA GLN A 23 -1.14 -31.23 0.82
C GLN A 23 -2.45 -31.65 1.51
N ALA A 24 -2.36 -32.35 2.65
CA ALA A 24 -3.52 -32.65 3.48
C ALA A 24 -4.21 -31.39 3.99
N TRP A 25 -3.45 -30.43 4.54
CA TRP A 25 -3.98 -29.12 4.96
C TRP A 25 -4.63 -28.36 3.80
N ALA A 26 -3.99 -28.32 2.62
CA ALA A 26 -4.47 -27.62 1.44
C ALA A 26 -5.76 -28.24 0.85
N ARG A 27 -5.97 -29.56 0.99
CA ARG A 27 -7.22 -30.23 0.59
C ARG A 27 -8.43 -29.79 1.43
N THR A 28 -8.20 -29.20 2.61
CA THR A 28 -9.30 -28.68 3.44
C THR A 28 -9.75 -27.28 3.06
N ARG A 29 -9.27 -26.72 1.95
CA ARG A 29 -9.70 -25.39 1.48
C ARG A 29 -11.19 -25.36 1.15
N PRO A 30 -11.85 -24.20 1.32
CA PRO A 30 -13.21 -24.03 0.85
C PRO A 30 -13.27 -24.12 -0.68
N PRO A 31 -14.41 -24.54 -1.26
CA PRO A 31 -14.57 -24.62 -2.70
C PRO A 31 -14.47 -23.22 -3.34
N VAL A 32 -14.13 -23.16 -4.63
CA VAL A 32 -13.78 -21.90 -5.34
C VAL A 32 -14.89 -20.85 -5.33
N TRP A 33 -16.16 -21.26 -5.19
CA TRP A 33 -17.31 -20.35 -5.12
C TRP A 33 -17.47 -19.68 -3.76
N VAL A 34 -16.85 -20.21 -2.70
CA VAL A 34 -16.83 -19.56 -1.39
C VAL A 34 -15.76 -18.47 -1.45
N PRO A 35 -16.13 -17.20 -1.27
CA PRO A 35 -15.18 -16.12 -1.38
C PRO A 35 -14.09 -16.25 -0.31
N ALA A 36 -12.84 -16.38 -0.76
CA ALA A 36 -11.69 -16.26 0.13
C ALA A 36 -11.58 -14.82 0.64
N ARG A 37 -10.86 -14.60 1.75
CA ARG A 37 -10.61 -13.25 2.25
C ARG A 37 -9.92 -12.43 1.17
N THR A 38 -10.66 -11.49 0.59
CA THR A 38 -10.16 -10.68 -0.51
C THR A 38 -9.23 -9.59 0.00
N ARG A 39 -8.34 -9.12 -0.88
CA ARG A 39 -7.54 -7.92 -0.61
C ARG A 39 -8.44 -6.72 -0.33
N PRO A 40 -8.00 -5.75 0.48
CA PRO A 40 -8.76 -4.52 0.77
C PRO A 40 -9.26 -3.83 -0.51
N LEU A 41 -8.48 -3.88 -1.59
CA LEU A 41 -8.85 -3.32 -2.89
C LEU A 41 -10.13 -3.92 -3.49
N HIS A 42 -10.40 -5.20 -3.28
CA HIS A 42 -11.68 -5.78 -3.73
C HIS A 42 -12.85 -5.34 -2.86
N LEU A 43 -12.63 -5.02 -1.58
CA LEU A 43 -13.67 -4.43 -0.74
C LEU A 43 -14.07 -3.06 -1.29
N LEU A 44 -13.11 -2.27 -1.78
CA LEU A 44 -13.40 -0.99 -2.45
C LEU A 44 -14.29 -1.15 -3.69
N ALA A 45 -14.28 -2.29 -4.38
CA ALA A 45 -15.16 -2.56 -5.51
C ALA A 45 -16.54 -3.12 -5.07
N VAL A 46 -16.57 -3.97 -4.04
CA VAL A 46 -17.81 -4.61 -3.56
C VAL A 46 -18.70 -3.62 -2.82
N VAL A 47 -18.11 -2.68 -2.07
CA VAL A 47 -18.85 -1.70 -1.27
C VAL A 47 -19.76 -0.80 -2.12
N PRO A 48 -19.27 -0.15 -3.19
CA PRO A 48 -20.13 0.64 -4.08
C PRO A 48 -21.25 -0.20 -4.70
N GLY A 49 -20.94 -1.42 -5.17
CA GLY A 49 -21.96 -2.31 -5.74
C GLY A 49 -23.06 -2.65 -4.73
N GLY A 50 -22.69 -2.96 -3.48
CA GLY A 50 -23.65 -3.18 -2.41
C GLY A 50 -24.44 -1.91 -2.04
N LEU A 51 -23.80 -0.74 -2.05
CA LEU A 51 -24.45 0.54 -1.79
C LEU A 51 -25.45 0.91 -2.89
N VAL A 52 -25.16 0.63 -4.16
CA VAL A 52 -26.10 0.80 -5.27
C VAL A 52 -27.34 -0.07 -5.06
N VAL A 53 -27.16 -1.34 -4.66
CA VAL A 53 -28.29 -2.23 -4.34
C VAL A 53 -29.06 -1.73 -3.12
N GLY A 54 -28.37 -1.30 -2.06
CA GLY A 54 -29.00 -0.71 -0.87
C GLY A 54 -29.78 0.56 -1.20
N PHE A 55 -29.23 1.44 -2.03
CA PHE A 55 -29.90 2.63 -2.53
C PHE A 55 -31.13 2.27 -3.35
N TRP A 56 -31.04 1.26 -4.23
CA TRP A 56 -32.18 0.79 -5.00
C TRP A 56 -33.31 0.28 -4.08
N LEU A 57 -32.98 -0.53 -3.08
CA LEU A 57 -33.94 -1.02 -2.08
C LEU A 57 -34.59 0.12 -1.29
N ALA A 58 -33.80 1.11 -0.88
CA ALA A 58 -34.30 2.23 -0.08
C ALA A 58 -35.24 3.16 -0.87
N ASN A 59 -34.97 3.39 -2.15
CA ASN A 59 -35.71 4.37 -2.95
C ASN A 59 -36.84 3.76 -3.78
N PHE A 60 -36.70 2.52 -4.26
CA PHE A 60 -37.67 1.90 -5.17
C PHE A 60 -38.53 0.82 -4.50
N ALA A 61 -38.01 0.14 -3.48
CA ALA A 61 -38.74 -0.90 -2.73
C ALA A 61 -39.24 -0.40 -1.37
N GLU A 62 -39.13 0.90 -1.09
CA GLU A 62 -39.56 1.56 0.16
C GLU A 62 -39.00 0.90 1.44
N VAL A 63 -37.88 0.18 1.34
CA VAL A 63 -37.24 -0.47 2.48
C VAL A 63 -36.62 0.61 3.36
N PRO A 64 -36.86 0.63 4.69
CA PRO A 64 -36.21 1.56 5.59
C PRO A 64 -34.69 1.55 5.39
N ALA A 65 -34.07 2.72 5.27
CA ALA A 65 -32.63 2.84 4.98
C ALA A 65 -31.75 2.04 5.96
N ALA A 66 -32.15 1.95 7.23
CA ALA A 66 -31.48 1.17 8.26
C ALA A 66 -31.53 -0.37 8.01
N LEU A 67 -32.49 -0.87 7.26
CA LEU A 67 -32.56 -2.26 6.81
C LEU A 67 -31.84 -2.45 5.47
N ALA A 68 -32.04 -1.52 4.53
CA ALA A 68 -31.41 -1.58 3.21
C ALA A 68 -29.87 -1.59 3.29
N VAL A 69 -29.31 -0.91 4.30
CA VAL A 69 -27.86 -0.88 4.58
C VAL A 69 -27.27 -2.22 4.98
N LEU A 70 -28.09 -3.13 5.49
CA LEU A 70 -27.61 -4.43 5.92
C LEU A 70 -27.19 -5.29 4.73
N VAL A 71 -27.67 -5.00 3.51
CA VAL A 71 -27.25 -5.69 2.28
C VAL A 71 -25.77 -5.44 1.96
N PRO A 72 -25.28 -4.19 1.79
CA PRO A 72 -23.86 -3.95 1.60
C PRO A 72 -23.03 -4.44 2.80
N LEU A 73 -23.50 -4.28 4.04
CA LEU A 73 -22.79 -4.79 5.21
C LEU A 73 -22.69 -6.32 5.22
N GLN A 74 -23.75 -7.03 4.81
CA GLN A 74 -23.75 -8.48 4.68
C GLN A 74 -22.71 -8.94 3.66
N LEU A 75 -22.61 -8.28 2.50
CA LEU A 75 -21.56 -8.57 1.52
C LEU A 75 -20.16 -8.39 2.14
N VAL A 76 -19.95 -7.31 2.88
CA VAL A 76 -18.68 -7.05 3.56
C VAL A 76 -18.38 -8.10 4.62
N TRP A 77 -19.37 -8.48 5.44
CA TRP A 77 -19.22 -9.51 6.45
C TRP A 77 -18.90 -10.87 5.86
N THR A 78 -19.48 -11.24 4.71
CA THR A 78 -19.13 -12.52 4.06
C THR A 78 -17.65 -12.59 3.66
N LEU A 79 -17.08 -11.47 3.23
CA LEU A 79 -15.69 -11.38 2.81
C LEU A 79 -14.74 -11.27 3.99
N VAL A 80 -15.09 -10.47 5.00
CA VAL A 80 -14.17 -10.07 6.08
C VAL A 80 -14.43 -10.81 7.39
N ARG A 81 -15.69 -11.10 7.73
CA ARG A 81 -16.16 -11.62 9.04
C ARG A 81 -17.31 -12.64 8.90
N PRO A 82 -17.03 -13.86 8.41
CA PRO A 82 -18.05 -14.91 8.30
C PRO A 82 -18.68 -15.28 9.66
N GLU A 83 -18.01 -14.98 10.77
CA GLU A 83 -18.57 -15.15 12.12
C GLU A 83 -19.83 -14.30 12.35
N VAL A 84 -19.87 -13.08 11.81
CA VAL A 84 -21.03 -12.18 11.93
C VAL A 84 -22.17 -12.67 11.06
N VAL A 85 -21.85 -13.15 9.85
CA VAL A 85 -22.81 -13.69 8.88
C VAL A 85 -23.66 -14.82 9.46
N ARG A 86 -23.07 -15.64 10.33
CA ARG A 86 -23.77 -16.74 11.01
C ARG A 86 -24.98 -16.27 11.82
N VAL A 87 -24.93 -15.05 12.36
CA VAL A 87 -26.00 -14.44 13.16
C VAL A 87 -26.81 -13.47 12.30
N SER A 88 -26.16 -12.66 11.45
CA SER A 88 -26.85 -11.63 10.67
C SER A 88 -27.70 -12.20 9.53
N ALA A 89 -27.27 -13.27 8.86
CA ALA A 89 -28.03 -13.87 7.75
C ALA A 89 -29.42 -14.38 8.17
N PRO A 90 -29.57 -15.22 9.22
CA PRO A 90 -30.90 -15.68 9.65
C PRO A 90 -31.77 -14.54 10.17
N LEU A 91 -31.18 -13.56 10.85
CA LEU A 91 -31.90 -12.36 11.29
C LEU A 91 -32.43 -11.57 10.09
N LEU A 92 -31.60 -11.38 9.05
CA LEU A 92 -31.99 -10.72 7.82
C LEU A 92 -33.04 -11.49 7.03
N MET A 93 -32.96 -12.82 6.99
CA MET A 93 -34.00 -13.64 6.38
C MET A 93 -35.33 -13.46 7.10
N LEU A 94 -35.33 -13.43 8.44
CA LEU A 94 -36.52 -13.22 9.23
C LEU A 94 -37.10 -11.82 9.02
N LEU A 95 -36.26 -10.79 8.97
CA LEU A 95 -36.69 -9.41 8.67
C LEU A 95 -37.24 -9.29 7.25
N LEU A 96 -36.61 -9.93 6.27
CA LEU A 96 -37.05 -9.90 4.88
C LEU A 96 -38.37 -10.67 4.69
N ALA A 97 -38.53 -11.82 5.36
CA ALA A 97 -39.77 -12.57 5.37
C ALA A 97 -40.90 -11.84 6.13
N TRP A 98 -40.57 -11.02 7.12
CA TRP A 98 -41.54 -10.23 7.88
C TRP A 98 -42.05 -9.01 7.10
N ASN A 99 -41.17 -8.33 6.38
CA ASN A 99 -41.51 -7.09 5.66
C ASN A 99 -41.89 -7.32 4.18
N GLY A 100 -41.44 -8.43 3.58
CA GLY A 100 -41.70 -8.74 2.19
C GLY A 100 -43.04 -9.47 1.99
N GLU A 101 -43.77 -9.12 0.93
CA GLU A 101 -44.89 -9.95 0.48
C GLU A 101 -44.36 -11.30 0.00
N THR A 102 -45.02 -12.39 0.40
CA THR A 102 -44.55 -13.77 0.18
C THR A 102 -44.39 -14.17 -1.30
N HIS A 103 -44.91 -13.37 -2.23
CA HIS A 103 -44.86 -13.62 -3.67
C HIS A 103 -44.00 -12.60 -4.43
N ASP A 104 -43.34 -11.67 -3.74
CA ASP A 104 -42.53 -10.66 -4.40
C ASP A 104 -41.16 -11.21 -4.81
N VAL A 105 -40.81 -11.05 -6.09
CA VAL A 105 -39.58 -11.62 -6.69
C VAL A 105 -38.29 -11.11 -6.03
N PRO A 106 -38.13 -9.82 -5.70
CA PRO A 106 -37.00 -9.29 -4.94
C PRO A 106 -36.84 -9.94 -3.56
N THR A 107 -37.93 -10.20 -2.84
CA THR A 107 -37.91 -10.88 -1.53
C THR A 107 -37.33 -12.29 -1.68
N LEU A 108 -37.79 -13.05 -2.68
CA LEU A 108 -37.27 -14.39 -2.97
C LEU A 108 -35.78 -14.36 -3.37
N LEU A 109 -35.37 -13.41 -4.23
CA LEU A 109 -33.97 -13.25 -4.62
C LEU A 109 -33.08 -12.88 -3.42
N GLY A 110 -33.56 -12.00 -2.53
CA GLY A 110 -32.87 -11.63 -1.30
C GLY A 110 -32.70 -12.81 -0.35
N LEU A 111 -33.73 -13.64 -0.16
CA LEU A 111 -33.66 -14.87 0.65
C LEU A 111 -32.66 -15.89 0.07
N ILE A 112 -32.66 -16.07 -1.26
CA ILE A 112 -31.69 -16.95 -1.94
C ILE A 112 -30.26 -16.42 -1.74
N ALA A 113 -30.04 -15.12 -1.94
CA ALA A 113 -28.74 -14.49 -1.75
C ALA A 113 -28.26 -14.63 -0.30
N LEU A 114 -29.12 -14.34 0.69
CA LEU A 114 -28.81 -14.51 2.11
C LEU A 114 -28.47 -15.97 2.44
N THR A 115 -29.19 -16.93 1.88
CA THR A 115 -28.94 -18.37 2.09
C THR A 115 -27.58 -18.76 1.54
N PHE A 116 -27.25 -18.28 0.35
CA PHE A 116 -25.94 -18.50 -0.24
C PHE A 116 -24.81 -17.88 0.60
N THR A 117 -24.98 -16.64 1.06
CA THR A 117 -24.00 -15.98 1.95
C THR A 117 -23.80 -16.72 3.26
N TRP A 118 -24.89 -17.24 3.85
CA TRP A 118 -24.84 -18.01 5.08
C TRP A 118 -24.13 -19.36 4.89
N ALA A 119 -24.50 -20.09 3.85
CA ALA A 119 -23.85 -21.36 3.49
C ALA A 119 -22.35 -21.16 3.22
N ALA A 120 -21.97 -20.10 2.51
CA ALA A 120 -20.58 -19.75 2.26
C ALA A 120 -19.81 -19.50 3.57
N ALA A 121 -20.40 -18.76 4.52
CA ALA A 121 -19.80 -18.50 5.82
C ALA A 121 -19.63 -19.78 6.67
N GLU A 122 -20.63 -20.66 6.71
CA GLU A 122 -20.55 -21.94 7.45
C GLU A 122 -19.50 -22.88 6.87
N ILE A 123 -19.43 -23.00 5.54
CA ILE A 123 -18.39 -23.79 4.88
C ILE A 123 -17.02 -23.20 5.21
N ARG A 124 -16.86 -21.88 5.15
CA ARG A 124 -15.60 -21.22 5.47
C ARG A 124 -15.16 -21.47 6.92
N LEU A 125 -16.05 -21.31 7.89
CA LEU A 125 -15.77 -21.55 9.31
C LEU A 125 -15.49 -23.02 9.62
N SER A 126 -16.19 -23.96 8.97
CA SER A 126 -15.92 -25.40 9.14
C SER A 126 -14.57 -25.80 8.54
N LYS A 127 -14.23 -25.30 7.34
CA LYS A 127 -12.92 -25.52 6.72
C LYS A 127 -11.79 -24.89 7.51
N GLY A 128 -11.96 -23.70 8.06
CA GLY A 128 -10.98 -23.08 8.97
C GLY A 128 -10.71 -23.92 10.22
N ARG A 129 -11.74 -24.54 10.81
CA ARG A 129 -11.58 -25.47 11.94
C ARG A 129 -10.78 -26.72 11.55
N LEU A 130 -11.04 -27.30 10.38
CA LEU A 130 -10.29 -28.45 9.87
C LEU A 130 -8.83 -28.07 9.58
N GLN A 131 -8.58 -26.92 8.96
CA GLN A 131 -7.22 -26.40 8.74
C GLN A 131 -6.45 -26.27 10.05
N ARG A 132 -7.08 -25.72 11.09
CA ARG A 132 -6.49 -25.62 12.43
C ARG A 132 -6.14 -27.00 12.99
N GLN A 133 -7.02 -27.99 12.85
CA GLN A 133 -6.74 -29.36 13.31
C GLN A 133 -5.55 -29.99 12.58
N TRP A 134 -5.45 -29.82 11.25
CA TRP A 134 -4.31 -30.31 10.47
C TRP A 134 -3.00 -29.60 10.83
N ALA A 135 -3.05 -28.29 11.07
CA ALA A 135 -1.90 -27.53 11.55
C ALA A 135 -1.40 -28.03 12.92
N LEU A 136 -2.32 -28.26 13.86
CA LEU A 136 -1.99 -28.81 15.18
C LEU A 136 -1.41 -30.23 15.08
N ALA A 137 -2.00 -31.07 14.24
CA ALA A 137 -1.47 -32.42 13.97
C ALA A 137 -0.10 -32.38 13.30
N ALA A 138 0.14 -31.41 12.40
CA ALA A 138 1.42 -31.24 11.73
C ALA A 138 2.55 -30.87 12.70
N ALA A 139 2.24 -30.04 13.70
CA ALA A 139 3.17 -29.62 14.75
C ALA A 139 3.53 -30.77 15.71
N ALA A 140 2.80 -31.89 15.69
CA ALA A 140 3.09 -33.09 16.49
C ALA A 140 3.27 -32.82 17.99
N GLY A 141 2.59 -31.79 18.52
CA GLY A 141 2.69 -31.38 19.92
C GLY A 141 3.84 -30.41 20.23
N ALA A 142 4.71 -30.09 19.25
CA ALA A 142 5.73 -29.07 19.41
C ALA A 142 5.08 -27.70 19.65
N THR A 143 5.37 -27.10 20.79
CA THR A 143 4.88 -25.77 21.16
C THR A 143 6.00 -24.94 21.75
N ALA A 144 6.01 -23.64 21.48
CA ALA A 144 6.95 -22.70 22.06
C ALA A 144 6.25 -21.38 22.38
N THR A 145 6.82 -20.63 23.32
CA THR A 145 6.43 -19.24 23.55
C THR A 145 6.89 -18.39 22.38
N VAL A 146 6.05 -17.42 21.98
CA VAL A 146 6.44 -16.43 20.98
C VAL A 146 7.64 -15.63 21.53
N PRO A 147 8.71 -15.40 20.77
CA PRO A 147 9.86 -14.62 21.24
C PRO A 147 9.45 -13.23 21.69
N ASP A 148 10.06 -12.73 22.78
CA ASP A 148 9.69 -11.43 23.38
C ASP A 148 9.92 -10.24 22.43
N GLY A 149 10.83 -10.37 21.47
CA GLY A 149 11.07 -9.37 20.41
C GLY A 149 9.92 -9.23 19.40
N ALA A 150 8.88 -10.08 19.45
CA ALA A 150 7.69 -9.90 18.63
C ALA A 150 6.78 -8.80 19.21
N GLY A 151 7.08 -7.54 18.90
CA GLY A 151 6.37 -6.41 19.49
C GLY A 151 4.87 -6.33 19.14
N PRO A 152 4.11 -5.45 19.82
CA PRO A 152 2.64 -5.44 19.85
C PRO A 152 2.00 -5.50 18.47
N VAL A 153 1.06 -6.43 18.26
CA VAL A 153 0.30 -6.53 17.00
C VAL A 153 -0.50 -5.23 16.80
N ARG A 154 0.04 -4.31 15.98
CA ARG A 154 -0.47 -2.93 15.77
C ARG A 154 -1.87 -2.91 15.14
N ARG A 155 -2.20 -3.93 14.36
CA ARG A 155 -3.49 -4.09 13.66
C ARG A 155 -4.71 -3.88 14.56
N GLY A 156 -4.68 -4.44 15.77
CA GLY A 156 -5.78 -4.34 16.72
C GLY A 156 -6.00 -2.92 17.24
N ARG A 157 -4.96 -2.08 17.26
CA ARG A 157 -5.05 -0.66 17.63
C ARG A 157 -5.58 0.17 16.47
N PHE A 158 -4.99 0.00 15.29
CA PHE A 158 -5.40 0.70 14.08
C PHE A 158 -6.89 0.50 13.76
N LEU A 159 -7.37 -0.75 13.71
CA LEU A 159 -8.77 -1.04 13.39
C LEU A 159 -9.76 -0.52 14.44
N THR A 160 -9.36 -0.48 15.71
CA THR A 160 -10.19 0.10 16.78
C THR A 160 -10.31 1.60 16.60
N TRP A 161 -9.19 2.30 16.40
CA TRP A 161 -9.20 3.74 16.17
C TRP A 161 -9.98 4.11 14.90
N PHE A 162 -9.66 3.45 13.78
CA PHE A 162 -10.33 3.65 12.50
C PHE A 162 -11.84 3.38 12.60
N GLY A 163 -12.23 2.30 13.28
CA GLY A 163 -13.62 1.97 13.52
C GLY A 163 -14.37 3.00 14.36
N LEU A 164 -13.71 3.59 15.37
CA LEU A 164 -14.27 4.67 16.19
C LEU A 164 -14.50 5.93 15.34
N VAL A 165 -13.48 6.35 14.57
CA VAL A 165 -13.57 7.52 13.67
C VAL A 165 -14.71 7.35 12.67
N LEU A 166 -14.81 6.19 12.02
CA LEU A 166 -15.90 5.92 11.09
C LEU A 166 -17.26 5.90 11.78
N ALA A 167 -17.40 5.28 12.95
CA ALA A 167 -18.67 5.27 13.66
C ALA A 167 -19.13 6.69 14.03
N LEU A 168 -18.21 7.55 14.50
CA LEU A 168 -18.49 8.96 14.79
C LEU A 168 -18.85 9.76 13.53
N LEU A 169 -18.13 9.55 12.42
CA LEU A 169 -18.42 10.18 11.14
C LEU A 169 -19.82 9.81 10.63
N GLY A 170 -20.17 8.52 10.67
CA GLY A 170 -21.49 8.04 10.27
C GLY A 170 -22.61 8.58 11.17
N ALA A 171 -22.38 8.64 12.50
CA ALA A 171 -23.32 9.24 13.43
C ALA A 171 -23.52 10.75 13.17
N GLY A 172 -22.43 11.47 12.84
CA GLY A 172 -22.50 12.89 12.44
C GLY A 172 -23.31 13.09 11.16
N LEU A 173 -23.15 12.22 10.15
CA LEU A 173 -23.97 12.24 8.94
C LEU A 173 -25.46 12.00 9.24
N LEU A 174 -25.77 11.06 10.13
CA LEU A 174 -27.15 10.79 10.55
C LEU A 174 -27.76 11.99 11.30
N ALA A 175 -27.01 12.62 12.21
CA ALA A 175 -27.46 13.83 12.93
C ALA A 175 -27.70 15.01 11.99
N LEU A 176 -26.84 15.20 10.98
CA LEU A 176 -27.02 16.21 9.93
C LEU A 176 -28.25 15.94 9.07
N ALA A 177 -28.51 14.67 8.73
CA ALA A 177 -29.69 14.28 7.97
C ALA A 177 -31.01 14.49 8.75
N SER A 178 -31.00 14.31 10.07
CA SER A 178 -32.18 14.54 10.92
C SER A 178 -32.46 16.02 11.15
N GLY A 179 -31.43 16.88 11.20
CA GLY A 179 -31.58 18.29 11.54
C GLY A 179 -32.01 19.21 10.40
N ARG A 180 -32.02 18.74 9.14
CA ARG A 180 -32.36 19.56 7.97
C ARG A 180 -33.58 19.03 7.24
N GLU A 181 -34.70 19.74 7.36
CA GLU A 181 -35.96 19.42 6.68
C GLU A 181 -35.87 19.50 5.14
N ALA A 182 -34.90 20.25 4.60
CA ALA A 182 -34.83 20.65 3.19
C ALA A 182 -33.87 19.87 2.28
N LEU A 183 -33.25 18.78 2.73
CA LEU A 183 -32.39 17.98 1.84
C LEU A 183 -33.25 17.03 0.99
N THR A 184 -33.32 17.30 -0.32
CA THR A 184 -33.94 16.43 -1.34
C THR A 184 -33.40 14.99 -1.30
N ASP A 185 -32.21 14.78 -0.74
CA ASP A 185 -31.52 13.48 -0.66
C ASP A 185 -31.47 12.84 0.74
N ARG A 186 -32.43 13.15 1.64
CA ARG A 186 -32.42 12.60 3.02
C ARG A 186 -32.25 11.08 3.06
N GLY A 187 -32.89 10.34 2.15
CA GLY A 187 -32.80 8.88 2.07
C GLY A 187 -31.38 8.38 1.78
N ALA A 188 -30.71 9.00 0.81
CA ALA A 188 -29.33 8.65 0.42
C ALA A 188 -28.35 8.92 1.56
N VAL A 189 -28.42 10.11 2.18
CA VAL A 189 -27.54 10.49 3.30
C VAL A 189 -27.76 9.57 4.50
N THR A 190 -29.01 9.20 4.78
CA THR A 190 -29.34 8.28 5.88
C THR A 190 -28.79 6.88 5.63
N LEU A 191 -28.91 6.36 4.40
CA LEU A 191 -28.35 5.05 4.01
C LEU A 191 -26.81 5.05 4.15
N VAL A 192 -26.14 6.07 3.63
CA VAL A 192 -24.68 6.21 3.74
C VAL A 192 -24.25 6.35 5.20
N GLY A 193 -24.96 7.17 5.99
CA GLY A 193 -24.69 7.34 7.41
C GLY A 193 -24.75 6.02 8.18
N TRP A 194 -25.82 5.24 8.00
CA TRP A 194 -25.94 3.92 8.61
C TRP A 194 -24.85 2.95 8.11
N PHE A 195 -24.46 3.05 6.84
CA PHE A 195 -23.44 2.15 6.27
C PHE A 195 -22.10 2.41 6.93
N VAL A 196 -21.73 3.68 7.03
CA VAL A 196 -20.49 4.14 7.67
C VAL A 196 -20.48 3.75 9.16
N VAL A 197 -21.60 3.87 9.88
CA VAL A 197 -21.73 3.37 11.26
C VAL A 197 -21.52 1.85 11.33
N GLY A 198 -22.23 1.08 10.51
CA GLY A 198 -22.11 -0.38 10.49
C GLY A 198 -20.69 -0.85 10.14
N TRP A 199 -20.02 -0.16 9.22
CA TRP A 199 -18.62 -0.42 8.88
C TRP A 199 -17.68 -0.08 10.05
N GLY A 200 -17.91 1.05 10.72
CA GLY A 200 -17.17 1.45 11.92
C GLY A 200 -17.27 0.39 13.02
N LEU A 201 -18.49 -0.06 13.34
CA LEU A 201 -18.73 -1.15 14.30
C LEU A 201 -18.07 -2.47 13.90
N THR A 202 -18.11 -2.80 12.61
CA THR A 202 -17.43 -4.00 12.07
C THR A 202 -15.92 -3.91 12.26
N SER A 203 -15.34 -2.73 12.06
CA SER A 203 -13.92 -2.46 12.25
C SER A 203 -13.52 -2.52 13.73
N LEU A 204 -14.36 -1.98 14.63
CA LEU A 204 -14.18 -2.09 16.08
C LEU A 204 -14.20 -3.54 16.56
N LEU A 205 -15.20 -4.33 16.14
CA LEU A 205 -15.28 -5.76 16.45
C LEU A 205 -14.06 -6.50 15.92
N SER A 206 -13.63 -6.15 14.70
CA SER A 206 -12.43 -6.71 14.06
C SER A 206 -11.16 -6.42 14.84
N GLY A 207 -10.99 -5.18 15.33
CA GLY A 207 -9.86 -4.78 16.17
C GLY A 207 -9.88 -5.51 17.51
N ARG A 208 -11.04 -5.61 18.18
CA ARG A 208 -11.19 -6.33 19.45
C ARG A 208 -10.89 -7.83 19.32
N LEU A 209 -11.38 -8.48 18.26
CA LEU A 209 -11.10 -9.89 18.00
C LEU A 209 -9.63 -10.12 17.67
N GLY A 210 -8.99 -9.22 16.91
CA GLY A 210 -7.56 -9.28 16.63
C GLY A 210 -6.73 -9.16 17.92
N ARG A 211 -7.02 -8.17 18.78
CA ARG A 211 -6.35 -8.06 20.09
C ARG A 211 -6.49 -9.31 20.94
N ARG A 212 -7.66 -9.96 20.94
CA ARG A 212 -7.87 -11.22 21.68
C ARG A 212 -7.03 -12.36 21.11
N ARG A 213 -6.88 -12.44 19.78
CA ARG A 213 -6.06 -13.46 19.11
C ARG A 213 -4.57 -13.20 19.36
N ALA A 214 -4.11 -11.96 19.21
CA ALA A 214 -2.75 -11.54 19.54
C ALA A 214 -2.40 -11.83 21.01
N ALA A 215 -3.30 -11.52 21.95
CA ALA A 215 -3.10 -11.85 23.36
C ALA A 215 -3.04 -13.36 23.60
N ALA A 216 -3.86 -14.15 22.91
CA ALA A 216 -3.81 -15.62 23.00
C ALA A 216 -2.51 -16.21 22.40
N LEU A 217 -1.97 -15.59 21.35
CA LEU A 217 -0.68 -16.01 20.77
C LEU A 217 0.48 -15.80 21.74
N ARG A 218 0.44 -14.75 22.57
CA ARG A 218 1.51 -14.46 23.55
C ARG A 218 1.32 -15.10 24.90
N GLY A 219 0.08 -15.26 25.33
CA GLY A 219 -0.22 -15.70 26.70
C GLY A 219 0.00 -17.20 26.96
N THR A 220 0.18 -18.01 25.91
CA THR A 220 0.32 -19.47 26.03
C THR A 220 1.29 -20.01 25.00
N PRO A 221 2.05 -21.10 25.28
CA PRO A 221 2.81 -21.81 24.28
C PRO A 221 1.93 -22.18 23.07
N VAL A 222 2.38 -21.81 21.88
CA VAL A 222 1.65 -22.01 20.63
C VAL A 222 2.35 -23.06 19.77
N PRO A 223 1.61 -23.79 18.90
CA PRO A 223 2.23 -24.77 18.00
C PRO A 223 3.25 -24.09 17.10
N VAL A 224 4.41 -24.73 16.93
CA VAL A 224 5.49 -24.26 16.07
C VAL A 224 5.73 -25.18 14.88
N LEU A 225 6.01 -24.59 13.73
CA LEU A 225 6.27 -25.31 12.48
C LEU A 225 7.45 -24.68 11.75
N ARG A 226 8.43 -25.49 11.34
CA ARG A 226 9.52 -25.01 10.47
C ARG A 226 9.04 -24.96 9.03
N VAL A 227 9.25 -23.82 8.37
CA VAL A 227 8.78 -23.50 7.02
C VAL A 227 9.87 -22.77 6.24
N LEU A 228 9.63 -22.56 4.95
CA LEU A 228 10.39 -21.59 4.16
C LEU A 228 9.50 -20.38 3.89
N VAL A 229 10.07 -19.18 3.87
CA VAL A 229 9.35 -17.93 3.63
C VAL A 229 10.08 -17.11 2.58
N ARG A 230 9.33 -16.37 1.79
CA ARG A 230 9.84 -15.44 0.80
C ARG A 230 8.92 -14.24 0.72
N ASP A 231 9.47 -13.05 0.54
CA ASP A 231 8.67 -11.86 0.30
C ASP A 231 8.07 -11.94 -1.10
N GLY A 232 6.74 -11.90 -1.17
CA GLY A 232 6.03 -11.90 -2.44
C GLY A 232 6.04 -10.51 -3.03
N ALA A 233 5.98 -10.42 -4.37
CA ALA A 233 5.89 -9.16 -5.13
C ALA A 233 4.67 -8.26 -4.80
N ASP A 234 3.80 -8.71 -3.90
CA ASP A 234 2.64 -7.93 -3.44
C ASP A 234 2.85 -7.38 -2.00
N GLY A 235 4.06 -7.50 -1.44
CA GLY A 235 4.37 -7.21 -0.03
C GLY A 235 3.76 -8.20 0.97
N ASP A 236 3.09 -9.27 0.50
CA ASP A 236 2.66 -10.36 1.37
C ASP A 236 3.80 -11.40 1.47
N ALA A 237 4.17 -11.84 2.66
CA ALA A 237 5.04 -13.00 2.84
C ALA A 237 4.38 -14.28 2.31
N GLU A 238 5.06 -14.96 1.39
CA GLU A 238 4.69 -16.26 0.86
C GLU A 238 5.36 -17.37 1.69
N VAL A 239 4.55 -18.21 2.32
CA VAL A 239 5.05 -19.34 3.11
C VAL A 239 5.08 -20.59 2.23
N PHE A 240 6.12 -21.41 2.34
CA PHE A 240 6.35 -22.67 1.61
C PHE A 240 6.62 -23.82 2.58
N ALA A 241 6.51 -25.05 2.09
CA ALA A 241 6.89 -26.22 2.87
C ALA A 241 8.41 -26.25 3.10
N ALA A 242 8.85 -26.85 4.20
CA ALA A 242 10.27 -26.92 4.56
C ALA A 242 11.13 -27.67 3.54
N ASP A 243 10.53 -28.57 2.76
CA ASP A 243 11.13 -29.37 1.70
C ASP A 243 10.99 -28.75 0.29
N ASP A 244 10.22 -27.66 0.14
CA ASP A 244 10.05 -26.95 -1.15
C ASP A 244 11.13 -25.89 -1.37
N VAL A 245 12.39 -26.34 -1.43
CA VAL A 245 13.58 -25.48 -1.60
C VAL A 245 13.62 -24.72 -2.93
N GLN A 246 12.74 -25.09 -3.87
CA GLN A 246 12.59 -24.42 -5.17
C GLN A 246 11.47 -23.38 -5.16
N ALA A 247 10.78 -23.18 -4.04
CA ALA A 247 9.67 -22.23 -3.89
C ALA A 247 8.58 -22.41 -4.96
N LEU A 248 8.24 -23.66 -5.31
CA LEU A 248 7.31 -23.93 -6.41
C LEU A 248 5.84 -23.78 -6.00
N ARG A 249 5.52 -24.01 -4.73
CA ARG A 249 4.13 -24.15 -4.24
C ARG A 249 3.94 -23.43 -2.91
N PRO A 250 3.67 -22.12 -2.92
CA PRO A 250 3.37 -21.40 -1.69
C PRO A 250 2.08 -21.94 -1.04
N LEU A 251 2.12 -22.15 0.28
CA LEU A 251 1.05 -22.70 1.12
C LEU A 251 -0.11 -21.71 1.22
N PHE A 252 0.25 -20.49 1.60
CA PHE A 252 -0.62 -19.36 1.86
C PHE A 252 0.23 -18.08 1.80
N THR A 253 -0.45 -16.94 1.68
CA THR A 253 0.19 -15.65 1.94
C THR A 253 -0.32 -15.02 3.21
N VAL A 254 0.51 -14.21 3.82
CA VAL A 254 0.17 -13.41 4.99
C VAL A 254 0.78 -12.03 4.80
N ALA A 255 0.01 -10.98 5.02
CA ALA A 255 0.60 -9.65 5.10
C ALA A 255 1.38 -9.59 6.41
N THR A 256 2.68 -9.35 6.32
CA THR A 256 3.59 -9.21 7.46
C THR A 256 3.90 -7.74 7.66
N GLU A 257 4.31 -7.40 8.87
CA GLU A 257 4.89 -6.11 9.22
C GLU A 257 6.17 -6.47 9.97
N GLU A 258 7.31 -6.07 9.40
CA GLU A 258 8.61 -6.24 10.04
C GLU A 258 8.64 -5.39 11.30
N TRP A 259 9.09 -5.99 12.40
CA TRP A 259 9.26 -5.27 13.64
C TRP A 259 10.70 -4.80 13.73
N TYR A 260 10.91 -3.52 13.41
CA TYR A 260 12.11 -2.83 13.82
C TYR A 260 11.90 -2.44 15.28
N ASP A 261 12.87 -2.78 16.13
CA ASP A 261 12.98 -2.17 17.44
C ASP A 261 13.28 -0.70 17.16
N ASP A 262 12.22 0.11 17.03
CA ASP A 262 12.25 1.57 16.98
C ASP A 262 12.80 2.01 18.35
N GLY A 263 14.07 1.71 18.60
CA GLY A 263 14.68 1.76 19.93
C GLY A 263 14.69 3.19 20.38
N ASP A 264 13.75 3.53 21.26
CA ASP A 264 13.71 4.68 22.13
C ASP A 264 14.27 5.99 21.55
N GLU A 265 14.07 6.26 20.26
CA GLU A 265 13.86 7.62 19.79
C GLU A 265 12.47 8.01 20.31
N GLU A 266 12.33 8.10 21.65
CA GLU A 266 11.38 9.02 22.22
C GLU A 266 11.66 10.33 21.49
N PRO A 267 10.72 10.87 20.70
CA PRO A 267 10.92 12.15 20.07
C PRO A 267 11.24 13.06 21.23
N ASP A 268 12.48 13.53 21.31
CA ASP A 268 13.01 14.31 22.42
C ASP A 268 12.01 15.45 22.61
N GLU A 269 11.07 15.27 23.54
CA GLU A 269 10.07 16.24 23.92
C GLU A 269 10.87 17.25 24.72
N SER A 270 11.73 18.00 24.02
CA SER A 270 12.44 19.12 24.56
C SER A 270 11.35 20.13 24.88
N GLU A 271 10.83 20.03 26.10
CA GLU A 271 10.13 21.09 26.81
C GLU A 271 11.08 22.29 26.91
N GLY A 272 11.22 22.98 25.79
CA GLY A 272 12.07 24.13 25.58
C GLY A 272 11.30 25.11 24.70
N ALA A 273 10.24 25.65 25.30
CA ALA A 273 9.41 26.69 24.74
C ALA A 273 10.26 27.85 24.18
N GLU A 274 10.33 27.99 22.86
CA GLU A 274 10.18 29.27 22.17
C GLU A 274 9.44 29.04 20.85
N GLU A 275 8.27 29.67 20.75
CA GLU A 275 7.35 29.67 19.61
C GLU A 275 8.06 30.13 18.33
N SER A 276 8.50 29.20 17.50
CA SER A 276 8.93 29.48 16.13
C SER A 276 7.89 28.90 15.16
N GLU A 277 6.88 29.72 14.84
CA GLU A 277 5.74 29.45 13.92
C GLU A 277 6.13 29.08 12.46
N GLY A 278 7.35 28.61 12.20
CA GLY A 278 7.85 28.23 10.87
C GLY A 278 8.26 26.75 10.71
N SER A 279 8.17 25.92 11.76
CA SER A 279 8.74 24.56 11.79
C SER A 279 7.77 23.44 11.36
N GLU A 280 6.47 23.58 11.66
CA GLU A 280 5.49 22.51 11.42
C GLU A 280 5.26 22.20 9.92
N GLU A 281 5.49 23.16 9.03
CA GLU A 281 5.32 22.95 7.58
C GLU A 281 6.46 22.13 6.95
N ARG A 282 7.59 21.94 7.65
CA ARG A 282 8.77 21.22 7.15
C ARG A 282 8.70 19.72 7.47
N VAL A 283 8.33 19.37 8.70
CA VAL A 283 8.19 17.98 9.18
C VAL A 283 7.08 17.24 8.41
N GLY A 284 5.96 17.90 8.14
CA GLY A 284 4.88 17.31 7.34
C GLY A 284 5.23 17.10 5.86
N ARG A 285 6.29 17.75 5.35
CA ARG A 285 6.75 17.59 3.98
C ARG A 285 7.74 16.44 3.85
N GLU A 286 8.70 16.33 4.76
CA GLU A 286 9.67 15.22 4.78
C GLU A 286 8.97 13.88 5.04
N ALA A 287 8.08 13.78 6.02
CA ALA A 287 7.31 12.54 6.27
C ALA A 287 6.37 12.17 5.10
N ARG A 288 5.88 13.17 4.35
CA ARG A 288 5.08 12.94 3.15
C ARG A 288 5.96 12.49 1.99
N ASP A 289 7.12 13.10 1.81
CA ASP A 289 8.06 12.75 0.77
C ASP A 289 8.63 11.33 1.04
N GLU A 290 8.89 10.96 2.30
CA GLU A 290 9.29 9.60 2.71
C GLU A 290 8.17 8.57 2.52
N LEU A 291 6.91 8.90 2.86
CA LEU A 291 5.76 8.02 2.57
C LEU A 291 5.56 7.85 1.05
N LEU A 292 5.79 8.89 0.26
CA LEU A 292 5.67 8.84 -1.19
C LEU A 292 6.84 8.09 -1.84
N ASP A 293 8.06 8.28 -1.34
CA ASP A 293 9.25 7.53 -1.75
C ASP A 293 9.08 6.04 -1.39
N ALA A 294 8.53 5.71 -0.21
CA ALA A 294 8.16 4.33 0.14
C ALA A 294 7.05 3.74 -0.74
N ILE A 295 6.19 4.56 -1.36
CA ILE A 295 5.19 4.11 -2.33
C ILE A 295 5.79 3.99 -3.74
N ASP A 296 6.75 4.85 -4.09
CA ASP A 296 7.40 4.86 -5.40
C ASP A 296 8.51 3.78 -5.50
N ASP A 297 9.21 3.45 -4.41
CA ASP A 297 10.19 2.35 -4.34
C ASP A 297 9.53 0.98 -4.56
N VAL A 298 8.25 0.83 -4.19
CA VAL A 298 7.46 -0.40 -4.39
C VAL A 298 7.16 -0.70 -5.85
N ASP A 299 7.29 0.28 -6.76
CA ASP A 299 6.81 0.14 -8.14
C ASP A 299 7.89 -0.25 -9.18
N ASP A 300 9.19 -0.25 -8.81
CA ASP A 300 10.27 -0.52 -9.78
C ASP A 300 11.28 -1.63 -9.42
N ASP A 301 11.52 -1.96 -8.15
CA ASP A 301 12.44 -3.06 -7.77
C ASP A 301 11.73 -4.26 -7.06
N ASP A 302 10.46 -4.12 -6.64
CA ASP A 302 9.74 -5.14 -5.85
C ASP A 302 9.02 -6.25 -6.66
N ASP A 303 9.10 -6.24 -7.99
CA ASP A 303 8.50 -7.31 -8.80
C ASP A 303 9.33 -8.61 -8.73
N GLU A 304 10.61 -8.53 -8.34
CA GLU A 304 11.43 -9.71 -8.09
C GLU A 304 11.07 -10.30 -6.71
N PRO A 305 10.62 -11.55 -6.64
CA PRO A 305 10.34 -12.15 -5.36
C PRO A 305 11.63 -12.25 -4.54
N GLY A 306 11.53 -11.95 -3.24
CA GLY A 306 12.67 -11.91 -2.33
C GLY A 306 13.44 -13.25 -2.24
N VAL A 307 14.50 -13.26 -1.46
CA VAL A 307 15.27 -14.50 -1.25
C VAL A 307 14.45 -15.50 -0.43
N LEU A 308 14.58 -16.79 -0.73
CA LEU A 308 13.96 -17.84 0.09
C LEU A 308 14.72 -18.01 1.41
N ARG A 309 14.01 -17.92 2.53
CA ARG A 309 14.55 -17.90 3.90
C ARG A 309 13.95 -19.04 4.72
N GLU A 310 14.73 -19.70 5.55
CA GLU A 310 14.18 -20.59 6.57
C GLU A 310 13.49 -19.75 7.65
N ALA A 311 12.35 -20.25 8.14
CA ALA A 311 11.60 -19.57 9.18
C ALA A 311 10.88 -20.56 10.11
N VAL A 312 10.52 -20.06 11.30
CA VAL A 312 9.64 -20.74 12.24
C VAL A 312 8.33 -19.98 12.36
N LEU A 313 7.24 -20.71 12.14
CA LEU A 313 5.88 -20.22 12.24
C LEU A 313 5.34 -20.50 13.64
N TYR A 314 4.89 -19.46 14.34
CA TYR A 314 4.24 -19.54 15.64
C TYR A 314 2.73 -19.37 15.49
N GLY A 315 1.98 -20.38 15.93
CA GLY A 315 0.52 -20.44 15.85
C GLY A 315 0.00 -21.31 14.70
N PRO A 316 -1.22 -21.88 14.82
CA PRO A 316 -1.73 -22.84 13.85
C PRO A 316 -2.30 -22.10 12.62
N PRO A 317 -1.73 -22.28 11.41
CA PRO A 317 -2.20 -21.60 10.21
C PRO A 317 -3.59 -22.12 9.79
N HIS A 318 -4.55 -21.19 9.69
CA HIS A 318 -5.89 -21.42 9.15
C HIS A 318 -6.46 -20.10 8.64
N ASP A 319 -7.50 -20.13 7.80
CA ASP A 319 -8.10 -18.90 7.28
C ASP A 319 -8.52 -17.94 8.43
N GLY A 320 -7.97 -16.72 8.41
CA GLY A 320 -8.22 -15.71 9.43
C GLY A 320 -7.36 -15.79 10.68
N ALA A 321 -6.45 -16.77 10.79
CA ALA A 321 -5.47 -16.86 11.87
C ALA A 321 -4.54 -15.64 11.91
N GLU A 322 -4.07 -15.31 13.11
CA GLU A 322 -2.88 -14.50 13.33
C GLU A 322 -1.72 -15.45 13.61
N ILE A 323 -0.54 -15.13 13.10
CA ILE A 323 0.69 -15.92 13.21
C ILE A 323 1.87 -14.98 13.40
N VAL A 324 2.96 -15.48 13.97
CA VAL A 324 4.25 -14.79 14.00
C VAL A 324 5.25 -15.63 13.19
N ILE A 325 6.06 -14.97 12.38
CA ILE A 325 7.09 -15.58 11.56
C ILE A 325 8.43 -15.08 12.07
N VAL A 326 9.33 -16.00 12.41
CA VAL A 326 10.72 -15.67 12.73
C VAL A 326 11.57 -16.24 11.60
N SER A 327 12.17 -15.36 10.80
CA SER A 327 12.94 -15.69 9.61
C SER A 327 14.39 -15.24 9.74
N ALA A 328 15.27 -15.80 8.91
CA ALA A 328 16.62 -15.26 8.75
C ALA A 328 16.54 -13.87 8.10
N ALA A 329 17.41 -12.92 8.45
CA ALA A 329 17.48 -11.63 7.76
C ALA A 329 17.69 -11.78 6.25
N GLU A 330 17.11 -10.87 5.45
CA GLU A 330 17.31 -10.89 4.00
C GLU A 330 18.70 -10.37 3.61
N ARG A 331 19.15 -9.28 4.24
CA ARG A 331 20.47 -8.71 4.02
C ARG A 331 21.51 -9.42 4.90
N PRO A 332 22.65 -9.86 4.37
CA PRO A 332 23.78 -10.16 5.24
C PRO A 332 24.14 -8.85 5.93
N ALA A 333 24.25 -8.85 7.27
CA ALA A 333 24.77 -7.70 8.00
C ALA A 333 26.00 -7.21 7.24
N ALA A 334 25.97 -5.96 6.78
CA ALA A 334 27.10 -5.39 6.08
C ALA A 334 28.31 -5.65 6.99
N PRO A 335 29.42 -6.22 6.49
CA PRO A 335 30.56 -6.48 7.34
C PRO A 335 30.91 -5.17 8.01
N GLU A 336 30.74 -5.12 9.34
CA GLU A 336 31.16 -3.98 10.13
C GLU A 336 32.55 -3.64 9.64
N ARG A 337 32.69 -2.43 9.07
CA ARG A 337 34.00 -1.97 8.62
C ARG A 337 34.91 -2.13 9.82
N PRO A 338 35.96 -2.97 9.75
CA PRO A 338 36.85 -3.16 10.89
C PRO A 338 37.33 -1.78 11.29
N ASP A 339 37.01 -1.43 12.53
CA ASP A 339 37.19 -0.13 13.17
C ASP A 339 38.15 0.78 12.41
N GLY A 340 37.62 1.88 11.86
CA GLY A 340 38.44 3.05 11.62
C GLY A 340 39.24 3.35 12.91
N PRO A 341 40.48 3.85 12.79
CA PRO A 341 41.42 3.96 13.91
C PRO A 341 40.71 4.55 15.13
N GLN A 342 40.56 3.72 16.17
CA GLN A 342 39.91 4.07 17.42
C GLN A 342 40.40 5.44 17.85
N GLU A 343 39.49 6.41 17.86
CA GLU A 343 39.78 7.75 18.35
C GLU A 343 40.27 7.59 19.79
N PRO A 344 41.47 8.12 20.13
CA PRO A 344 42.10 7.85 21.41
C PRO A 344 41.13 8.26 22.54
N PRO A 345 40.95 7.41 23.56
CA PRO A 345 39.96 7.62 24.60
C PRO A 345 40.17 8.99 25.24
N ASP A 346 39.13 9.83 25.19
CA ASP A 346 39.13 11.15 25.83
C ASP A 346 39.15 10.96 27.35
N LEU A 347 40.34 11.06 27.93
CA LEU A 347 40.64 10.88 29.36
C LEU A 347 40.03 11.96 30.28
N ARG A 348 39.06 12.75 29.82
CA ARG A 348 38.49 13.87 30.59
C ARG A 348 37.10 13.65 31.18
N LYS A 349 36.46 12.49 30.96
CA LYS A 349 35.24 12.14 31.70
C LYS A 349 35.56 11.17 32.85
N PRO A 350 35.49 11.61 34.11
CA PRO A 350 35.66 10.72 35.26
C PRO A 350 34.53 9.70 35.34
N ASP A 351 34.92 8.48 35.68
CA ASP A 351 34.13 7.25 35.79
C ASP A 351 32.77 7.42 36.49
N GLU A 352 31.70 7.20 35.73
CA GLU A 352 30.44 6.67 36.25
C GLU A 352 30.35 5.20 35.80
N ARG A 353 31.00 4.34 36.58
CA ARG A 353 30.96 2.87 36.45
C ARG A 353 30.08 2.30 37.56
N ASP A 354 28.88 1.91 37.19
CA ASP A 354 28.03 0.93 37.88
C ASP A 354 27.02 0.47 36.81
N GLY A 355 26.85 -0.79 36.43
CA GLY A 355 27.50 -2.04 36.75
C GLY A 355 26.89 -3.10 35.82
N GLY A 356 27.73 -4.01 35.33
CA GLY A 356 27.35 -5.36 34.88
C GLY A 356 26.38 -5.51 33.71
N ASP A 357 26.87 -5.39 32.48
CA ASP A 357 26.37 -6.18 31.35
C ASP A 357 27.53 -6.57 30.45
N ALA A 358 28.18 -7.66 30.83
CA ALA A 358 29.25 -8.29 30.06
C ALA A 358 28.83 -9.73 29.77
N ALA A 359 28.27 -9.99 28.58
CA ALA A 359 28.56 -11.14 27.71
C ALA A 359 27.45 -11.43 26.70
N THR A 360 27.46 -10.75 25.54
CA THR A 360 26.81 -11.26 24.31
C THR A 360 27.43 -10.64 23.04
N GLY A 361 28.77 -10.66 22.96
CA GLY A 361 29.53 -10.17 21.79
C GLY A 361 29.72 -11.21 20.68
N GLY A 362 28.74 -12.09 20.44
CA GLY A 362 28.70 -12.90 19.23
C GLY A 362 27.71 -12.24 18.30
N SER A 363 28.15 -11.81 17.10
CA SER A 363 27.29 -11.27 16.04
C SER A 363 26.07 -12.19 15.88
N ALA A 364 25.00 -11.81 16.57
CA ALA A 364 23.76 -12.56 16.59
C ALA A 364 23.23 -12.38 15.19
N ALA A 365 23.31 -13.44 14.39
CA ALA A 365 22.76 -13.44 13.04
C ALA A 365 21.36 -12.85 13.12
N GLU A 366 21.22 -11.67 12.51
CA GLU A 366 20.06 -10.81 12.65
C GLU A 366 18.79 -11.61 12.33
N LEU A 367 17.95 -11.77 13.35
CA LEU A 367 16.68 -12.47 13.23
C LEU A 367 15.64 -11.43 12.86
N VAL A 368 14.90 -11.69 11.80
CA VAL A 368 13.77 -10.84 11.42
C VAL A 368 12.51 -11.46 12.03
N VAL A 369 11.88 -10.69 12.92
CA VAL A 369 10.62 -11.07 13.55
C VAL A 369 9.50 -10.32 12.86
N GLU A 370 8.73 -11.05 12.06
CA GLU A 370 7.59 -10.53 11.31
C GLU A 370 6.28 -10.93 12.01
N SER A 371 5.47 -9.94 12.32
CA SER A 371 4.13 -10.19 12.86
C SER A 371 3.09 -10.13 11.74
N SER A 372 2.11 -11.03 11.75
CA SER A 372 1.04 -10.98 10.74
C SER A 372 0.16 -9.73 10.94
N SER A 373 0.27 -8.75 10.05
CA SER A 373 -0.67 -7.62 9.94
C SER A 373 -1.98 -8.05 9.26
N GLY A 374 -1.91 -9.09 8.42
CA GLY A 374 -3.00 -9.70 7.68
C GLY A 374 -3.43 -11.07 8.21
N PRO A 375 -4.61 -11.56 7.83
CA PRO A 375 -4.96 -12.96 8.04
C PRO A 375 -4.13 -13.87 7.14
N VAL A 376 -3.94 -15.12 7.58
CA VAL A 376 -3.49 -16.20 6.71
C VAL A 376 -4.48 -16.41 5.55
N ARG A 377 -4.01 -16.33 4.31
CA ARG A 377 -4.79 -16.51 3.07
C ARG A 377 -4.33 -17.74 2.29
N PRO A 378 -5.05 -18.88 2.33
CA PRO A 378 -4.65 -20.07 1.59
C PRO A 378 -4.67 -19.81 0.07
N LEU A 379 -3.59 -20.18 -0.63
CA LEU A 379 -3.48 -19.97 -2.07
C LEU A 379 -3.98 -21.16 -2.86
N THR A 380 -5.04 -21.00 -3.66
CA THR A 380 -5.51 -22.06 -4.56
C THR A 380 -4.44 -22.45 -5.58
N GLU A 381 -4.39 -23.71 -6.02
CA GLU A 381 -3.43 -24.14 -7.06
C GLU A 381 -3.57 -23.32 -8.34
N ARG A 382 -4.79 -22.91 -8.69
CA ARG A 382 -5.04 -21.99 -9.81
C ARG A 382 -4.43 -20.62 -9.58
N ALA A 383 -4.51 -20.08 -8.35
CA ALA A 383 -3.87 -18.81 -7.99
C ALA A 383 -2.34 -18.92 -8.07
N VAL A 384 -1.76 -20.01 -7.57
CA VAL A 384 -0.32 -20.30 -7.69
C VAL A 384 0.11 -20.35 -9.16
N ARG A 385 -0.59 -21.13 -10.00
CA ARG A 385 -0.30 -21.21 -11.44
C ARG A 385 -0.43 -19.84 -12.14
N ARG A 386 -1.46 -19.07 -11.79
CA ARG A 386 -1.67 -17.72 -12.34
C ARG A 386 -0.57 -16.76 -11.91
N ARG A 387 -0.13 -16.80 -10.65
CA ARG A 387 0.99 -15.98 -10.16
C ARG A 387 2.30 -16.36 -10.81
N ALA A 388 2.64 -17.65 -10.87
CA ALA A 388 3.84 -18.10 -11.57
C ALA A 388 3.83 -17.68 -13.05
N ALA A 389 2.68 -17.74 -13.71
CA ALA A 389 2.53 -17.23 -15.08
C ALA A 389 2.64 -15.69 -15.15
N ALA A 390 2.07 -14.97 -14.19
CA ALA A 390 2.14 -13.52 -14.11
C ALA A 390 3.57 -13.02 -13.83
N GLN A 391 4.31 -13.70 -12.95
CA GLN A 391 5.71 -13.44 -12.64
C GLN A 391 6.60 -13.69 -13.86
N ARG A 392 6.51 -14.86 -14.50
CA ARG A 392 7.23 -15.12 -15.77
C ARG A 392 6.88 -14.12 -16.87
N ALA A 393 5.60 -13.72 -16.93
CA ALA A 393 5.19 -12.67 -17.85
C ALA A 393 5.76 -11.30 -17.43
N GLY A 394 5.93 -11.04 -16.13
CA GLY A 394 6.59 -9.86 -15.55
C GLY A 394 8.06 -9.81 -15.93
N GLU A 395 8.83 -10.87 -15.66
CA GLU A 395 10.23 -11.02 -16.04
C GLU A 395 10.44 -10.79 -17.54
N ARG A 396 9.61 -11.42 -18.40
CA ARG A 396 9.65 -11.19 -19.85
C ARG A 396 9.34 -9.73 -20.21
N ARG A 397 8.40 -9.10 -19.49
CA ARG A 397 8.03 -7.70 -19.70
C ARG A 397 9.17 -6.77 -19.26
N HIS A 398 9.83 -7.06 -18.14
CA HIS A 398 10.97 -6.31 -17.65
C HIS A 398 12.13 -6.38 -18.63
N ALA A 399 12.48 -7.58 -19.10
CA ALA A 399 13.54 -7.77 -20.11
C ALA A 399 13.27 -7.00 -21.42
N VAL A 400 12.03 -7.04 -21.93
CA VAL A 400 11.65 -6.26 -23.12
C VAL A 400 11.70 -4.75 -22.83
N HIS A 401 11.29 -4.32 -21.64
CA HIS A 401 11.32 -2.91 -21.27
C HIS A 401 12.77 -2.40 -21.11
N GLU A 402 13.65 -3.22 -20.56
CA GLU A 402 15.08 -2.93 -20.47
C GLU A 402 15.73 -2.84 -21.85
N GLU A 403 15.39 -3.73 -22.78
CA GLU A 403 15.83 -3.67 -24.17
C GLU A 403 15.36 -2.38 -24.85
N LEU A 404 14.07 -2.00 -24.69
CA LEU A 404 13.53 -0.75 -25.21
C LEU A 404 14.19 0.48 -24.57
N ARG A 405 14.49 0.44 -23.26
CA ARG A 405 15.23 1.50 -22.56
C ARG A 405 16.65 1.65 -23.12
N ALA A 406 17.37 0.54 -23.32
CA ALA A 406 18.69 0.54 -23.93
C ALA A 406 18.66 1.10 -25.36
N GLU A 407 17.69 0.69 -26.17
CA GLU A 407 17.51 1.17 -27.55
C GLU A 407 17.11 2.66 -27.60
N ALA A 408 16.31 3.14 -26.67
CA ALA A 408 15.98 4.56 -26.57
C ALA A 408 17.19 5.40 -26.14
N ALA A 409 18.03 4.87 -25.23
CA ALA A 409 19.27 5.52 -24.82
C ALA A 409 20.27 5.64 -25.99
N THR A 410 20.45 4.59 -26.79
CA THR A 410 21.33 4.64 -27.98
C THR A 410 20.81 5.61 -29.04
N ARG A 411 19.52 5.57 -29.37
CA ARG A 411 18.90 6.55 -30.30
C ARG A 411 18.97 7.98 -29.77
N GLY A 412 18.85 8.16 -28.45
CA GLY A 412 19.03 9.44 -27.78
C GLY A 412 20.45 9.97 -28.03
N LEU A 413 21.45 9.13 -27.81
CA LEU A 413 22.87 9.45 -28.03
C LEU A 413 23.18 9.81 -29.49
N GLU A 414 22.66 9.05 -30.45
CA GLU A 414 22.82 9.35 -31.88
C GLU A 414 22.25 10.72 -32.22
N ARG A 415 21.03 11.02 -31.75
CA ARG A 415 20.40 12.33 -31.93
C ARG A 415 21.18 13.45 -31.24
N LEU A 416 21.83 13.17 -30.10
CA LEU A 416 22.68 14.14 -29.44
C LEU A 416 23.87 14.54 -30.32
N ARG A 417 24.46 13.58 -31.03
CA ARG A 417 25.62 13.75 -31.93
C ARG A 417 25.26 14.41 -33.26
N GLU A 418 24.14 14.02 -33.87
CA GLU A 418 23.75 14.50 -35.20
C GLU A 418 23.20 15.93 -35.20
N GLU A 419 22.50 16.34 -34.14
CA GLU A 419 21.84 17.64 -34.06
C GLU A 419 22.42 18.49 -32.91
N PRO A 420 23.66 19.01 -32.98
CA PRO A 420 24.17 19.92 -31.97
C PRO A 420 23.27 21.17 -31.91
N ARG A 421 22.64 21.38 -30.76
CA ARG A 421 21.79 22.55 -30.50
C ARG A 421 22.44 23.42 -29.43
N PRO A 422 22.38 24.76 -29.56
CA PRO A 422 23.00 25.66 -28.59
C PRO A 422 22.36 25.55 -27.20
N VAL A 423 21.05 25.26 -27.12
CA VAL A 423 20.34 24.99 -25.86
C VAL A 423 19.34 23.86 -26.11
N ARG A 424 19.40 22.81 -25.30
CA ARG A 424 18.42 21.71 -25.35
C ARG A 424 17.31 21.95 -24.34
N ARG A 425 16.10 21.51 -24.69
CA ARG A 425 14.88 21.76 -23.91
C ARG A 425 14.03 20.50 -23.88
N TRP A 426 13.74 20.03 -22.68
CA TRP A 426 12.73 19.01 -22.42
C TRP A 426 11.52 19.66 -21.75
N ARG A 427 10.34 19.11 -22.03
CA ARG A 427 9.05 19.62 -21.56
C ARG A 427 8.15 18.42 -21.29
N ALA A 428 7.08 18.68 -20.54
CA ALA A 428 5.93 17.80 -20.39
C ALA A 428 5.61 17.06 -21.70
N GLY A 429 5.71 15.73 -21.63
CA GLY A 429 5.48 14.83 -22.74
C GLY A 429 4.00 14.57 -22.95
N TRP A 430 3.66 13.78 -23.97
CA TRP A 430 2.27 13.46 -24.29
C TRP A 430 1.51 12.85 -23.11
N ALA A 431 2.17 12.03 -22.27
CA ALA A 431 1.59 11.38 -21.10
C ALA A 431 1.15 12.40 -20.03
N ASP A 432 1.98 13.42 -19.77
CA ASP A 432 1.64 14.53 -18.86
C ASP A 432 0.40 15.28 -19.39
N TRP A 433 0.36 15.56 -20.70
CA TRP A 433 -0.76 16.25 -21.33
C TRP A 433 -2.05 15.44 -21.28
N THR A 434 -1.98 14.12 -21.53
CA THR A 434 -3.16 13.24 -21.45
C THR A 434 -3.68 13.12 -20.02
N THR A 435 -2.79 12.98 -19.04
CA THR A 435 -3.17 12.95 -17.61
C THR A 435 -3.81 14.26 -17.20
N ALA A 436 -3.21 15.40 -17.59
CA ALA A 436 -3.79 16.71 -17.31
C ALA A 436 -5.17 16.88 -17.96
N LEU A 437 -5.36 16.42 -19.20
CA LEU A 437 -6.66 16.46 -19.86
C LEU A 437 -7.70 15.59 -19.11
N LEU A 438 -7.33 14.37 -18.72
CA LEU A 438 -8.23 13.47 -17.99
C LEU A 438 -8.64 14.06 -16.63
N THR A 439 -7.67 14.60 -15.87
CA THR A 439 -7.93 15.28 -14.60
C THR A 439 -8.87 16.46 -14.82
N ALA A 440 -8.65 17.28 -15.85
CA ALA A 440 -9.53 18.40 -16.17
C ALA A 440 -10.97 17.93 -16.52
N VAL A 441 -11.12 16.82 -17.24
CA VAL A 441 -12.43 16.22 -17.56
C VAL A 441 -13.13 15.70 -16.31
N VAL A 442 -12.44 15.01 -15.41
CA VAL A 442 -13.02 14.52 -14.14
C VAL A 442 -13.45 15.69 -13.26
N VAL A 443 -12.58 16.69 -13.11
CA VAL A 443 -12.88 17.92 -12.36
C VAL A 443 -14.10 18.61 -12.94
N ALA A 444 -14.18 18.76 -14.26
CA ALA A 444 -15.33 19.35 -14.94
C ALA A 444 -16.61 18.49 -14.74
N ALA A 445 -16.53 17.17 -14.89
CA ALA A 445 -17.69 16.28 -14.75
C ALA A 445 -18.28 16.32 -13.33
N VAL A 446 -17.43 16.38 -12.30
CA VAL A 446 -17.87 16.52 -10.91
C VAL A 446 -18.36 17.95 -10.63
N GLY A 447 -17.67 18.96 -11.17
CA GLY A 447 -18.00 20.37 -10.98
C GLY A 447 -19.26 20.83 -11.69
N LEU A 448 -19.64 20.18 -12.78
CA LEU A 448 -20.86 20.44 -13.56
C LEU A 448 -22.01 19.51 -13.16
N TYR A 449 -21.82 18.71 -12.11
CA TYR A 449 -22.87 17.84 -11.62
C TYR A 449 -23.99 18.68 -10.98
N PRO A 450 -25.26 18.54 -11.42
CA PRO A 450 -26.34 19.48 -11.11
C PRO A 450 -26.83 19.41 -9.65
N ASP A 451 -26.37 18.44 -8.86
CA ASP A 451 -26.84 18.26 -7.48
C ASP A 451 -26.00 19.06 -6.47
N GLY A 452 -26.60 20.13 -5.95
CA GLY A 452 -25.89 21.22 -5.28
C GLY A 452 -25.03 20.83 -4.08
N THR A 453 -25.40 19.86 -3.24
CA THR A 453 -24.58 19.50 -2.07
C THR A 453 -23.45 18.52 -2.41
N ALA A 454 -23.70 17.55 -3.28
CA ALA A 454 -22.66 16.63 -3.77
C ALA A 454 -21.53 17.38 -4.46
N ARG A 455 -21.87 18.47 -5.16
CA ARG A 455 -20.94 19.34 -5.85
C ARG A 455 -19.92 20.03 -4.92
N TYR A 456 -20.34 20.54 -3.76
CA TYR A 456 -19.40 21.14 -2.81
C TYR A 456 -18.58 20.10 -2.06
N VAL A 457 -19.23 19.00 -1.64
CA VAL A 457 -18.59 17.95 -0.82
C VAL A 457 -17.59 17.12 -1.63
N VAL A 458 -17.92 16.77 -2.88
CA VAL A 458 -17.06 15.96 -3.75
C VAL A 458 -16.28 16.84 -4.72
N GLY A 459 -16.95 17.81 -5.36
CA GLY A 459 -16.30 18.71 -6.33
C GLY A 459 -15.29 19.65 -5.69
N GLY A 460 -15.54 20.16 -4.49
CA GLY A 460 -14.57 21.00 -3.77
C GLY A 460 -13.18 20.34 -3.65
N PRO A 461 -13.08 19.17 -2.98
CA PRO A 461 -11.82 18.43 -2.86
C PRO A 461 -11.24 18.01 -4.20
N VAL A 462 -12.04 17.42 -5.11
CA VAL A 462 -11.56 16.94 -6.42
C VAL A 462 -10.98 18.09 -7.24
N GLY A 463 -11.66 19.22 -7.27
CA GLY A 463 -11.19 20.39 -8.00
C GLY A 463 -9.98 21.07 -7.36
N LEU A 464 -9.89 21.10 -6.02
CA LEU A 464 -8.68 21.57 -5.33
C LEU A 464 -7.47 20.71 -5.70
N VAL A 465 -7.62 19.37 -5.67
CA VAL A 465 -6.57 18.46 -6.12
C VAL A 465 -6.22 18.72 -7.59
N GLY A 466 -7.22 18.90 -8.46
CA GLY A 466 -7.00 19.25 -9.87
C GLY A 466 -6.20 20.53 -10.06
N VAL A 467 -6.57 21.61 -9.36
CA VAL A 467 -5.89 22.92 -9.41
C VAL A 467 -4.43 22.84 -8.97
N LEU A 468 -4.14 22.02 -7.96
CA LEU A 468 -2.77 21.85 -7.45
C LEU A 468 -1.92 20.93 -8.34
N THR A 469 -2.52 19.90 -8.94
CA THR A 469 -1.80 18.89 -9.73
C THR A 469 -1.57 19.31 -11.18
N LEU A 470 -2.56 19.95 -11.83
CA LEU A 470 -2.50 20.28 -13.26
C LEU A 470 -1.27 21.10 -13.68
N PRO A 471 -0.87 22.16 -12.95
CA PRO A 471 0.26 22.96 -13.41
C PRO A 471 1.60 22.32 -13.02
N HIS A 472 1.62 21.33 -12.12
CA HIS A 472 2.79 20.50 -11.90
C HIS A 472 3.05 19.60 -13.11
N LEU A 473 2.00 18.97 -13.65
CA LEU A 473 2.07 18.09 -14.83
C LEU A 473 2.45 18.86 -16.10
N LEU A 474 1.86 20.04 -16.32
CA LEU A 474 1.97 20.72 -17.62
C LEU A 474 3.22 21.59 -17.80
N VAL A 475 3.91 21.95 -16.71
CA VAL A 475 4.77 23.14 -16.74
C VAL A 475 6.22 22.86 -16.32
N TRP A 476 6.56 21.63 -15.95
CA TRP A 476 7.96 21.28 -15.77
C TRP A 476 8.73 21.43 -17.10
N ARG A 477 9.93 21.99 -17.00
CA ARG A 477 10.86 22.14 -18.13
C ARG A 477 12.27 21.98 -17.61
N ILE A 478 13.04 21.17 -18.34
CA ILE A 478 14.47 21.04 -18.13
C ILE A 478 15.14 21.71 -19.31
N ARG A 479 16.13 22.56 -19.05
CA ARG A 479 16.99 23.11 -20.11
C ARG A 479 18.43 22.78 -19.79
N ALA A 480 19.16 22.35 -20.81
CA ALA A 480 20.59 22.15 -20.73
C ALA A 480 21.27 23.23 -21.56
N ASP A 481 22.27 23.86 -20.97
CA ASP A 481 23.17 24.81 -21.62
C ASP A 481 24.63 24.47 -21.26
N ARG A 482 25.58 25.33 -21.64
CA ARG A 482 27.00 25.12 -21.37
C ARG A 482 27.32 25.10 -19.87
N ALA A 483 26.61 25.87 -19.07
CA ALA A 483 26.88 26.04 -17.64
C ALA A 483 26.30 24.87 -16.82
N GLY A 484 25.17 24.32 -17.24
CA GLY A 484 24.53 23.25 -16.50
C GLY A 484 23.09 22.96 -16.91
N LEU A 485 22.34 22.48 -15.93
CA LEU A 485 20.92 22.17 -16.02
C LEU A 485 20.09 23.23 -15.30
N TRP A 486 19.13 23.78 -16.02
CA TRP A 486 18.10 24.67 -15.48
C TRP A 486 16.79 23.90 -15.33
N LEU A 487 16.41 23.66 -14.07
CA LEU A 487 15.20 22.97 -13.69
C LEU A 487 14.14 23.99 -13.29
N SER A 488 13.09 24.14 -14.10
CA SER A 488 11.97 25.01 -13.73
C SER A 488 10.96 24.23 -12.88
N GLY A 489 10.98 24.46 -11.57
CA GLY A 489 9.96 23.98 -10.65
C GLY A 489 8.82 24.98 -10.46
N TRP A 490 7.83 24.60 -9.66
CA TRP A 490 6.66 25.43 -9.35
C TRP A 490 7.03 26.79 -8.75
N ARG A 491 7.90 26.79 -7.72
CA ARG A 491 8.26 27.99 -6.95
C ARG A 491 9.45 28.75 -7.53
N ARG A 492 10.51 28.06 -7.96
CA ARG A 492 11.77 28.66 -8.42
C ARG A 492 12.39 27.85 -9.56
N THR A 493 13.11 28.56 -10.43
CA THR A 493 14.05 27.91 -11.36
C THR A 493 15.35 27.66 -10.60
N ARG A 494 15.84 26.42 -10.61
CA ARG A 494 17.12 26.04 -10.01
C ARG A 494 18.14 25.75 -11.11
N HIS A 495 19.40 26.05 -10.85
CA HIS A 495 20.52 25.74 -11.73
C HIS A 495 21.41 24.73 -11.03
N ILE A 496 21.83 23.69 -11.73
CA ILE A 496 22.81 22.70 -11.28
C ILE A 496 23.94 22.74 -12.28
N ALA A 497 25.17 23.05 -11.85
CA ALA A 497 26.31 22.98 -12.74
C ALA A 497 26.57 21.53 -13.15
N TRP A 498 27.14 21.32 -14.35
CA TRP A 498 27.42 19.95 -14.82
C TRP A 498 28.33 19.14 -13.89
N ASP A 499 29.23 19.81 -13.18
CA ASP A 499 30.21 19.17 -12.30
C ASP A 499 29.61 18.81 -10.92
N ASP A 500 28.55 19.51 -10.53
CA ASP A 500 27.78 19.27 -9.30
C ASP A 500 26.69 18.23 -9.50
N LEU A 501 26.34 17.88 -10.74
CA LEU A 501 25.34 16.86 -11.02
C LEU A 501 25.81 15.49 -10.49
N ALA A 502 25.04 14.91 -9.56
CA ALA A 502 25.37 13.64 -8.92
C ALA A 502 24.79 12.45 -9.67
N ALA A 503 23.48 12.50 -9.94
CA ALA A 503 22.74 11.45 -10.62
C ALA A 503 21.51 12.04 -11.32
N VAL A 504 21.12 11.41 -12.43
CA VAL A 504 19.83 11.62 -13.07
C VAL A 504 19.21 10.25 -13.25
N ARG A 505 18.15 9.96 -12.50
CA ARG A 505 17.49 8.66 -12.53
C ARG A 505 16.00 8.82 -12.82
N CYS A 506 15.45 7.84 -13.52
CA CYS A 506 14.00 7.73 -13.70
C CYS A 506 13.60 6.47 -12.95
N ALA A 507 13.12 6.63 -11.71
CA ALA A 507 12.47 5.57 -10.96
C ALA A 507 10.98 5.63 -11.34
N GLY A 508 10.61 4.81 -12.32
CA GLY A 508 9.21 4.56 -12.60
C GLY A 508 8.52 5.80 -13.11
N SER A 509 7.57 6.30 -12.33
CA SER A 509 6.78 7.50 -12.64
C SER A 509 7.51 8.81 -12.34
N VAL A 510 8.67 8.75 -11.70
CA VAL A 510 9.39 9.91 -11.17
C VAL A 510 10.74 10.09 -11.86
N LEU A 511 10.95 11.28 -12.42
CA LEU A 511 12.26 11.74 -12.87
C LEU A 511 12.92 12.51 -11.73
N THR A 512 14.02 11.99 -11.19
CA THR A 512 14.81 12.64 -10.15
C THR A 512 16.16 13.11 -10.68
N VAL A 513 16.53 14.32 -10.27
CA VAL A 513 17.80 14.96 -10.59
C VAL A 513 18.44 15.38 -9.26
N ASP A 514 19.57 14.75 -8.95
CA ASP A 514 20.30 14.95 -7.71
C ASP A 514 21.61 15.72 -7.97
N SER A 515 21.99 16.53 -6.98
CA SER A 515 23.21 17.33 -6.98
C SER A 515 24.12 16.92 -5.82
N ARG A 516 25.42 17.11 -5.97
CA ARG A 516 26.44 16.93 -4.93
C ARG A 516 26.46 18.11 -3.96
N GLU A 517 25.85 19.23 -4.34
CA GLU A 517 25.77 20.41 -3.49
C GLU A 517 24.83 20.15 -2.31
N GLU A 518 25.33 20.27 -1.08
CA GLU A 518 24.56 20.02 0.15
C GLU A 518 23.32 20.92 0.28
N SER A 519 23.35 22.10 -0.33
CA SER A 519 22.22 23.06 -0.32
C SER A 519 21.08 22.66 -1.27
N PHE A 520 21.33 21.72 -2.17
CA PHE A 520 20.41 21.36 -3.24
C PHE A 520 19.52 20.20 -2.80
N THR A 521 18.26 20.51 -2.48
CA THR A 521 17.25 19.44 -2.29
C THR A 521 16.99 18.76 -3.63
N SER A 522 16.88 17.43 -3.63
CA SER A 522 16.56 16.63 -4.81
C SER A 522 15.39 17.25 -5.59
N TRP A 523 15.51 17.27 -6.92
CA TRP A 523 14.44 17.74 -7.78
C TRP A 523 13.75 16.54 -8.39
N SER A 524 12.47 16.37 -8.08
CA SER A 524 11.64 15.28 -8.59
C SER A 524 10.45 15.82 -9.38
N VAL A 525 10.09 15.13 -10.46
CA VAL A 525 8.83 15.34 -11.16
C VAL A 525 8.16 14.01 -11.41
N ARG A 526 6.87 13.94 -11.08
CA ARG A 526 6.03 12.77 -11.26
C ARG A 526 5.16 12.91 -12.51
N SER A 527 5.11 11.85 -13.31
CA SER A 527 4.15 11.67 -14.41
C SER A 527 3.47 10.33 -14.26
N GLU A 528 2.14 10.33 -14.31
CA GLU A 528 1.35 9.10 -14.32
C GLU A 528 1.79 8.21 -15.50
N ARG A 529 2.20 6.97 -15.22
CA ARG A 529 2.61 6.03 -16.26
C ARG A 529 1.44 5.25 -16.80
N TRP A 530 1.25 5.34 -18.11
CA TRP A 530 0.19 4.61 -18.78
C TRP A 530 0.77 3.31 -19.33
N ARG A 531 1.29 2.45 -18.43
CA ARG A 531 2.04 1.22 -18.76
C ARG A 531 1.32 0.36 -19.81
N ARG A 532 -0.02 0.32 -19.83
CA ARG A 532 -0.79 -0.42 -20.86
C ARG A 532 -0.65 0.20 -22.25
N LEU A 533 -0.72 1.52 -22.35
CA LEU A 533 -0.66 2.26 -23.62
C LEU A 533 0.78 2.35 -24.14
N GLU A 534 1.75 2.60 -23.26
CA GLU A 534 3.19 2.53 -23.56
C GLU A 534 3.54 1.16 -24.17
N ARG A 535 3.05 0.08 -23.57
CA ARG A 535 3.21 -1.29 -24.09
C ARG A 535 2.52 -1.50 -25.43
N ALA A 536 1.29 -1.03 -25.58
CA ALA A 536 0.53 -1.19 -26.82
C ALA A 536 1.19 -0.46 -28.00
N LEU A 537 1.80 0.69 -27.74
CA LEU A 537 2.45 1.51 -28.76
C LEU A 537 3.97 1.25 -28.89
N ARG A 538 4.56 0.43 -28.00
CA ARG A 538 6.01 0.23 -27.87
C ARG A 538 6.79 1.54 -27.77
N VAL A 539 6.26 2.49 -26.98
CA VAL A 539 6.86 3.81 -26.79
C VAL A 539 7.49 3.88 -25.40
N VAL A 540 8.75 4.29 -25.34
CA VAL A 540 9.48 4.56 -24.09
C VAL A 540 8.97 5.86 -23.46
N HIS A 541 8.79 5.87 -22.15
CA HIS A 541 8.27 7.02 -21.44
C HIS A 541 9.19 8.25 -21.66
N PRO A 542 8.65 9.46 -21.91
CA PRO A 542 9.46 10.65 -22.17
C PRO A 542 10.50 10.95 -21.09
N TYR A 543 10.26 10.52 -19.85
CA TYR A 543 11.16 10.75 -18.72
C TYR A 543 12.38 9.82 -18.76
N GLU A 544 12.18 8.53 -19.07
CA GLU A 544 13.29 7.58 -19.24
C GLU A 544 14.23 8.04 -20.36
N ARG A 545 13.65 8.54 -21.47
CA ARG A 545 14.41 9.15 -22.56
C ARG A 545 15.19 10.38 -22.10
N THR A 546 14.55 11.28 -21.36
CA THR A 546 15.17 12.52 -20.86
C THR A 546 16.31 12.18 -19.89
N ALA A 547 16.11 11.24 -18.98
CA ALA A 547 17.14 10.75 -18.06
C ALA A 547 18.34 10.16 -18.79
N ALA A 548 18.10 9.35 -19.82
CA ALA A 548 19.17 8.77 -20.64
C ALA A 548 19.98 9.84 -21.39
N GLU A 549 19.32 10.82 -22.02
CA GLU A 549 19.98 11.94 -22.71
C GLU A 549 20.79 12.81 -21.74
N LEU A 550 20.24 13.12 -20.56
CA LEU A 550 20.92 13.89 -19.52
C LEU A 550 22.14 13.15 -18.95
N THR A 551 21.98 11.85 -18.65
CA THR A 551 23.08 11.00 -18.17
C THR A 551 24.19 10.89 -19.20
N ALA A 552 23.85 10.82 -20.49
CA ALA A 552 24.84 10.81 -21.57
C ALA A 552 25.65 12.13 -21.62
N MET A 553 25.01 13.30 -21.54
CA MET A 553 25.73 14.59 -21.53
C MET A 553 26.56 14.82 -20.27
N TRP A 554 26.13 14.24 -19.14
CA TRP A 554 26.91 14.27 -17.91
C TRP A 554 28.21 13.46 -18.05
N ARG A 555 28.11 12.22 -18.56
CA ARG A 555 29.24 11.30 -18.76
C ARG A 555 30.17 11.69 -19.92
N GLU A 556 29.63 12.23 -21.01
CA GLU A 556 30.37 12.64 -22.21
C GLU A 556 30.28 14.17 -22.37
N PRO A 557 31.25 14.95 -21.85
CA PRO A 557 31.21 16.41 -21.91
C PRO A 557 31.13 17.00 -23.33
N ALA A 558 31.60 16.27 -24.34
CA ALA A 558 31.53 16.66 -25.74
C ALA A 558 30.09 16.73 -26.30
N LEU A 559 29.11 16.13 -25.61
CA LEU A 559 27.70 16.19 -25.99
C LEU A 559 26.95 17.38 -25.36
N ARG A 560 27.63 18.15 -24.49
CA ARG A 560 27.02 19.28 -23.80
C ARG A 560 26.73 20.42 -24.80
N PRO A 561 25.62 21.16 -24.63
CA PRO A 561 25.32 22.30 -25.49
C PRO A 561 26.35 23.44 -25.33
N ASP A 562 26.74 24.09 -26.42
CA ASP A 562 27.73 25.19 -26.39
C ASP A 562 27.15 26.57 -26.06
N GLY A 563 25.83 26.72 -26.18
CA GLY A 563 25.14 28.00 -25.99
C GLY A 563 24.86 28.31 -24.53
N GLU A 564 24.60 29.60 -24.26
CA GLU A 564 24.26 30.11 -22.93
C GLU A 564 22.78 30.50 -22.87
N TYR A 565 22.07 30.06 -21.83
CA TYR A 565 20.66 30.38 -21.66
C TYR A 565 20.46 31.68 -20.87
N ARG A 566 20.30 32.82 -21.56
CA ARG A 566 20.22 34.15 -20.92
C ARG A 566 18.88 34.54 -20.26
N ARG A 567 17.83 33.70 -20.29
CA ARG A 567 16.48 34.12 -19.90
C ARG A 567 16.01 33.50 -18.58
N ARG A 568 15.99 34.27 -17.48
CA ARG A 568 15.34 33.84 -16.23
C ARG A 568 13.91 33.35 -16.51
N GLY A 569 13.61 32.12 -16.09
CA GLY A 569 12.26 31.58 -16.19
C GLY A 569 11.31 32.39 -15.31
N THR A 570 10.13 32.72 -15.84
CA THR A 570 9.03 33.24 -15.01
C THR A 570 8.56 32.12 -14.08
N PRO A 571 8.37 32.40 -12.78
CA PRO A 571 7.81 31.42 -11.87
C PRO A 571 6.39 31.04 -12.31
N LEU A 572 5.99 29.82 -12.01
CA LEU A 572 4.81 29.19 -12.62
C LEU A 572 3.57 29.22 -11.72
N TRP A 573 3.73 29.59 -10.45
CA TRP A 573 2.63 29.79 -9.50
C TRP A 573 1.48 30.70 -9.98
N PRO A 574 1.68 31.73 -10.84
CA PRO A 574 0.57 32.54 -11.31
C PRO A 574 -0.47 31.74 -12.10
N LEU A 575 -0.06 30.68 -12.80
CA LEU A 575 -0.99 29.81 -13.53
C LEU A 575 -1.87 28.99 -12.57
N GLY A 576 -1.29 28.50 -11.48
CA GLY A 576 -2.04 27.81 -10.43
C GLY A 576 -3.08 28.72 -9.78
N LEU A 577 -2.72 29.99 -9.52
CA LEU A 577 -3.66 30.98 -9.00
C LEU A 577 -4.83 31.22 -9.97
N VAL A 578 -4.55 31.38 -11.27
CA VAL A 578 -5.61 31.57 -12.28
C VAL A 578 -6.56 30.36 -12.32
N LEU A 579 -6.03 29.13 -12.26
CA LEU A 579 -6.85 27.92 -12.23
C LEU A 579 -7.68 27.81 -10.95
N ALA A 580 -7.13 28.19 -9.79
CA ALA A 580 -7.85 28.22 -8.52
C ALA A 580 -9.04 29.18 -8.57
N VAL A 581 -8.81 30.40 -9.07
CA VAL A 581 -9.86 31.42 -9.21
C VAL A 581 -10.93 30.95 -10.20
N ALA A 582 -10.54 30.37 -11.33
CA ALA A 582 -11.49 29.82 -12.31
C ALA A 582 -12.35 28.70 -11.71
N TRP A 583 -11.74 27.81 -10.93
CA TRP A 583 -12.47 26.71 -10.28
C TRP A 583 -13.45 27.20 -9.20
N ALA A 584 -13.02 28.15 -8.36
CA ALA A 584 -13.90 28.80 -7.39
C ALA A 584 -15.09 29.48 -8.08
N ALA A 585 -14.84 30.17 -9.20
CA ALA A 585 -15.90 30.77 -10.01
C ALA A 585 -16.86 29.72 -10.58
N VAL A 586 -16.37 28.56 -11.06
CA VAL A 586 -17.23 27.46 -11.50
C VAL A 586 -18.13 27.00 -10.36
N LEU A 587 -17.57 26.67 -9.20
CA LEU A 587 -18.34 26.19 -8.03
C LEU A 587 -19.42 27.16 -7.56
N VAL A 588 -19.18 28.48 -7.67
CA VAL A 588 -20.11 29.51 -7.18
C VAL A 588 -21.12 29.96 -8.24
N LEU A 589 -20.71 30.08 -9.51
CA LEU A 589 -21.49 30.79 -10.53
C LEU A 589 -22.30 29.87 -11.46
N VAL A 590 -21.87 28.62 -11.65
CA VAL A 590 -22.68 27.67 -12.41
C VAL A 590 -23.80 27.21 -11.46
N PRO A 591 -25.09 27.39 -11.79
CA PRO A 591 -26.20 26.99 -10.94
C PRO A 591 -26.38 25.48 -10.87
#